data_AF-A0A2D6TLJ9-F1
#
_entry.id   AF-A0A2D6TLJ9-F1
#
_cell.length_a   1.000
_cell.length_b   1.000
_cell.length_c   1.000
_cell.angle_alpha   90.00
_cell.angle_beta   90.00
_cell.angle_gamma   90.00
#
_symmetry.space_group_name_H-M   'P 1'
#
loop_
_entity.id
_entity.type
_entity.pdbx_description
1 polymer ?
#
loop_
_entity_poly.entity_id
_entity_poly.type
_entity_poly.pdbx_seq_one_letter_code
_entity_poly.pdbx_strand_id
1 'polypeptide(L)' 'MAKKSSIKVRLVPESKPNSPYFYYVKKPSTGEKAKIKLKAKKYNPATRKHEVFIEKKLPPHSK' A
#
# COMPACT_ATOMS: atom_id res chain seq x y z
N MET A 1 16.09 -7.54 -19.30
CA MET A 1 14.65 -7.49 -18.98
C MET A 1 14.34 -6.14 -18.35
N ALA A 2 13.57 -5.28 -19.02
CA ALA A 2 13.25 -3.95 -18.50
C ALA A 2 12.42 -4.10 -17.21
N LYS A 3 12.97 -3.66 -16.07
CA LYS A 3 12.24 -3.65 -14.81
C LYS A 3 11.06 -2.71 -14.97
N LYS A 4 9.85 -3.15 -14.62
CA LYS A 4 8.64 -2.31 -14.67
C LYS A 4 8.88 -1.07 -13.83
N SER A 5 8.64 0.11 -14.42
CA SER A 5 8.87 1.43 -13.80
C SER A 5 7.98 1.70 -12.58
N SER A 6 6.90 0.91 -12.41
CA SER A 6 5.99 1.02 -11.27
C SER A 6 5.66 -0.36 -10.68
N ILE A 7 5.62 -0.40 -9.34
CA ILE A 7 5.25 -1.56 -8.54
C ILE A 7 3.87 -1.30 -7.93
N LYS A 8 2.97 -2.29 -8.00
CA LYS A 8 1.71 -2.24 -7.27
C LYS A 8 1.98 -2.54 -5.80
N VAL A 9 1.43 -1.71 -4.92
CA VAL A 9 1.62 -1.79 -3.47
C VAL A 9 0.26 -1.80 -2.80
N ARG A 10 0.14 -2.50 -1.66
CA ARG A 10 -1.06 -2.53 -0.84
C ARG A 10 -0.93 -1.54 0.31
N LEU A 11 -1.91 -0.68 0.48
CA LEU A 11 -2.08 0.17 1.65
C LEU A 11 -3.04 -0.52 2.61
N VAL A 12 -2.60 -0.81 3.83
CA VAL A 12 -3.41 -1.39 4.91
C VAL A 12 -3.54 -0.40 6.06
N PRO A 13 -4.68 -0.39 6.79
CA PRO A 13 -4.86 0.52 7.91
C PRO A 13 -3.88 0.16 9.05
N GLU A 14 -3.28 1.20 9.64
CA GLU A 14 -2.27 1.05 10.71
C GLU A 14 -2.84 0.36 11.95
N SER A 15 -4.06 0.74 12.36
CA SER A 15 -4.73 0.18 13.53
C SER A 15 -5.12 -1.29 13.39
N LYS A 16 -5.36 -1.76 12.15
CA LYS A 16 -5.79 -3.15 11.87
C LYS A 16 -5.16 -3.66 10.57
N PRO A 17 -3.91 -4.15 10.61
CA PRO A 17 -3.21 -4.62 9.41
C PRO A 17 -3.88 -5.84 8.74
N ASN A 18 -4.68 -6.61 9.49
CA ASN A 18 -5.45 -7.76 8.98
C ASN A 18 -6.85 -7.38 8.47
N SER A 19 -7.17 -6.08 8.38
CA SER A 19 -8.45 -5.62 7.84
C SER A 19 -8.61 -6.05 6.37
N PRO A 20 -9.83 -6.49 5.96
CA PRO A 20 -10.13 -6.79 4.56
C PRO A 20 -10.14 -5.53 3.68
N TYR A 21 -10.14 -4.33 4.28
CA TYR A 21 -10.12 -3.07 3.56
C TYR A 21 -8.70 -2.60 3.28
N PHE A 22 -8.32 -2.67 2.01
CA PHE A 22 -7.02 -2.22 1.53
C PHE A 22 -7.15 -1.47 0.22
N TYR A 23 -6.20 -0.57 -0.03
CA TYR A 23 -6.14 0.20 -1.27
C TYR A 23 -4.91 -0.20 -2.08
N TYR A 24 -5.06 -0.33 -3.39
CA TYR A 24 -3.93 -0.52 -4.29
C TYR A 24 -3.42 0.80 -4.84
N VAL A 25 -2.10 0.99 -4.80
CA VAL A 25 -1.44 2.17 -5.36
C VAL A 25 -0.25 1.73 -6.21
N LYS A 26 -0.01 2.43 -7.31
CA LYS A 26 1.21 2.28 -8.11
C LYS A 26 2.29 3.20 -7.55
N LYS A 27 3.41 2.62 -7.14
CA LYS A 27 4.59 3.35 -6.66
C LYS A 27 5.71 3.24 -7.67
N PRO A 28 6.47 4.31 -7.95
CA PRO A 28 7.66 4.20 -8.79
C PRO A 28 8.69 3.27 -8.14
N SER A 29 9.28 2.38 -8.94
CA SER A 29 10.29 1.42 -8.46
C SER A 29 11.69 2.01 -8.32
N THR A 30 11.93 3.17 -8.94
CA THR A 30 13.25 3.80 -9.09
C THR A 30 13.23 5.24 -8.57
N GLY A 31 14.34 5.68 -7.95
CA GLY A 31 14.52 7.04 -7.41
C GLY A 31 14.33 7.16 -5.89
N GLU A 32 14.52 8.37 -5.35
CA GLU A 32 14.41 8.66 -3.92
C GLU A 32 13.02 8.36 -3.35
N LYS A 33 11.97 8.60 -4.16
CA LYS A 33 10.56 8.30 -3.81
C LYS A 33 10.26 6.81 -3.64
N ALA A 34 11.14 5.91 -4.12
CA ALA A 34 10.97 4.46 -3.95
C ALA A 34 11.30 4.00 -2.52
N LYS A 35 12.24 4.67 -1.84
CA LYS A 35 12.73 4.30 -0.49
C LYS A 35 11.76 4.71 0.62
N ILE A 36 10.97 5.76 0.42
CA ILE A 36 10.05 6.30 1.42
C ILE A 36 8.78 5.45 1.49
N LYS A 37 8.39 4.97 2.68
CA LYS A 37 7.12 4.24 2.88
C LYS A 37 5.94 5.21 2.77
N LEU A 38 4.98 4.89 1.90
CA LEU A 38 3.77 5.69 1.73
C LEU A 38 2.86 5.60 2.96
N LYS A 39 2.45 6.76 3.47
CA LYS A 39 1.40 6.92 4.49
C LYS A 39 0.35 7.88 3.94
N ALA A 40 -0.91 7.48 3.96
CA ALA A 40 -2.00 8.33 3.48
C ALA A 40 -3.22 8.19 4.39
N LYS A 41 -3.90 9.32 4.67
CA LYS A 41 -5.21 9.29 5.34
C LYS A 41 -6.26 8.87 4.32
N LYS A 42 -6.92 7.74 4.55
CA LYS A 42 -7.99 7.21 3.69
C LYS A 42 -9.19 6.83 4.55
N TYR A 43 -10.37 6.86 3.92
CA TYR A 43 -11.60 6.45 4.57
C TYR A 43 -11.59 4.94 4.79
N ASN A 44 -11.89 4.50 6.01
CA ASN A 44 -12.06 3.09 6.33
C ASN A 44 -13.57 2.81 6.50
N PRO A 45 -14.20 2.04 5.60
CA PRO A 45 -15.63 1.73 5.71
C PRO A 45 -15.96 0.85 6.93
N ALA A 46 -14.99 0.13 7.51
CA ALA A 46 -15.21 -0.67 8.71
C ALA A 46 -15.43 0.19 9.96
N THR A 47 -14.65 1.27 10.10
CA THR A 47 -14.69 2.16 11.27
C THR A 47 -15.44 3.46 10.99
N ARG A 48 -15.84 3.68 9.74
CA ARG A 48 -16.51 4.89 9.22
C ARG A 48 -15.72 6.18 9.46
N LYS A 49 -14.39 6.07 9.58
CA LYS A 49 -13.49 7.18 9.91
C LYS A 49 -12.32 7.23 8.93
N HIS A 50 -11.69 8.40 8.82
CA HIS A 50 -10.42 8.53 8.09
C HIS A 50 -9.26 8.08 8.98
N GLU A 51 -8.61 7.01 8.58
CA GLU A 51 -7.47 6.41 9.27
C GLU A 51 -6.20 6.52 8.43
N VAL A 52 -5.05 6.37 9.08
CA VAL A 52 -3.76 6.31 8.38
C VAL A 52 -3.56 4.91 7.82
N PHE A 53 -3.35 4.83 6.52
CA PHE A 53 -3.00 3.61 5.83
C PHE A 53 -1.51 3.61 5.50
N ILE A 54 -0.87 2.47 5.75
CA ILE A 54 0.56 2.24 5.56
C ILE A 54 0.79 1.24 4.44
N GLU A 55 1.82 1.50 3.65
CA GLU A 55 2.34 0.58 2.64
C GLU A 55 2.83 -0.75 3.25
N LYS A 56 2.27 -1.85 2.76
CA LYS A 56 2.71 -3.22 2.97
C LYS A 56 3.01 -3.87 1.61
N LYS A 57 3.97 -4.81 1.60
CA LYS A 57 4.26 -5.60 0.40
C LYS A 57 3.05 -6.43 0.00
N LEU A 58 2.88 -6.66 -1.30
CA LEU A 58 1.91 -7.62 -1.78
C LEU A 58 2.26 -9.02 -1.26
N PRO A 59 1.27 -9.86 -0.94
CA PRO A 59 1.54 -11.26 -0.68
C PRO A 59 2.21 -11.86 -1.92
N PRO A 60 3.21 -12.75 -1.75
CA PRO A 60 3.79 -13.47 -2.87
C PRO A 60 2.65 -14.17 -3.61
N HIS A 61 2.50 -13.91 -4.91
CA HIS A 61 1.64 -14.77 -5.72
C HIS A 61 2.29 -16.15 -5.68
N SER A 62 1.54 -17.13 -5.15
CA SER A 62 1.94 -18.53 -5.24
C SER A 62 2.15 -18.86 -6.71
N LYS A 63 3.29 -19.49 -6.98
CA LYS A 63 3.68 -19.87 -8.33
C LYS A 63 2.92 -21.11 -8.76
#